data_AF-A0A948BIY4-F1
#
_entry.id   AF-A0A948BIY4-F1
#
_cell.length_a   1.000
_cell.length_b   1.000
_cell.length_c   1.000
_cell.angle_alpha   90.00
_cell.angle_beta   90.00
_cell.angle_gamma   90.00
#
_symmetry.space_group_name_H-M   'P 1'
#
loop_
_entity.id
_entity.type
_entity.pdbx_description
1 polymer ?
#
loop_
_entity_poly.entity_id
_entity_poly.type
_entity_poly.pdbx_seq_one_letter_code
_entity_poly.pdbx_strand_id
1 'polypeptide(L)' 'MKLWVTPQGDRWICDECQVNFEKEIKTEGWRVAFEEKSNAMLRCFACKHGDVELFD' A
#
# COMPACT_ATOMS: atom_id res chain seq x y z
N MET A 1 -6.07 -1.40 1.39
CA MET A 1 -4.72 -0.80 1.34
C MET A 1 -3.85 -1.50 2.36
N LYS A 2 -2.60 -1.85 2.02
CA LYS A 2 -1.68 -2.56 2.92
C LYS A 2 -0.50 -1.68 3.31
N LEU A 3 -0.12 -1.68 4.59
CA LEU A 3 1.09 -1.03 5.09
C LEU A 3 2.25 -2.02 4.98
N TRP A 4 3.16 -1.74 4.05
CA TRP A 4 4.36 -2.51 3.82
C TRP A 4 5.53 -1.91 4.59
N VAL A 5 6.18 -2.73 5.42
CA VAL A 5 7.45 -2.40 6.06
C VAL A 5 8.55 -2.62 5.06
N THR A 6 9.29 -1.55 4.75
CA THR A 6 10.38 -1.56 3.76
C THR A 6 11.68 -1.06 4.40
N PRO A 7 12.86 -1.37 3.84
CA PRO A 7 14.14 -0.86 4.35
C PRO A 7 14.24 0.67 4.35
N GLN A 8 13.46 1.35 3.50
CA GLN A 8 13.48 2.81 3.31
C GLN A 8 12.35 3.51 4.07
N GLY A 9 11.64 2.80 4.94
CA GLY A 9 10.48 3.28 5.68
C GLY A 9 9.16 2.73 5.14
N ASP A 10 8.15 2.75 6.01
CA ASP A 10 6.89 2.06 5.74
C ASP A 10 6.07 2.77 4.65
N ARG A 11 5.37 1.99 3.83
CA ARG A 11 4.60 2.49 2.67
C ARG A 11 3.23 1.86 2.60
N TRP A 12 2.20 2.69 2.48
CA TRP A 12 0.85 2.24 2.13
C TRP A 12 0.75 1.99 0.63
N ILE A 13 0.37 0.79 0.23
CA ILE A 13 0.26 0.40 -1.18
C ILE A 13 -1.11 -0.26 -1.38
N CYS A 14 -1.84 0.15 -2.41
CA CYS A 14 -3.08 -0.50 -2.82
C CYS A 14 -2.79 -1.80 -3.58
N ASP A 15 -3.76 -2.70 -3.62
CA ASP A 15 -3.58 -4.02 -4.22
C ASP A 15 -3.26 -3.93 -5.73
N GLU A 16 -3.83 -2.94 -6.42
CA GLU A 16 -3.51 -2.65 -7.83
C GLU A 16 -2.06 -2.24 -8.05
N CYS A 17 -1.49 -1.43 -7.16
CA CYS A 17 -0.12 -0.97 -7.29
C CYS A 17 0.89 -1.98 -6.76
N GLN A 18 0.48 -2.90 -5.88
CA GLN A 18 1.35 -3.92 -5.28
C GLN A 18 2.08 -4.76 -6.35
N VAL A 19 1.42 -5.06 -7.47
CA VAL A 19 1.99 -5.84 -8.58
C VAL A 19 3.28 -5.22 -9.12
N ASN A 20 3.41 -3.89 -9.05
CA ASN A 20 4.59 -3.18 -9.53
C ASN A 20 5.79 -3.29 -8.57
N PHE A 21 5.59 -3.80 -7.35
CA PHE A 21 6.61 -3.94 -6.32
C PHE A 21 6.89 -5.41 -5.95
N GLU A 22 6.33 -6.39 -6.66
CA GLU A 22 6.50 -7.81 -6.33
C GLU A 22 7.96 -8.25 -6.30
N LYS A 23 8.78 -7.69 -7.20
CA LYS A 23 10.22 -7.96 -7.24
C LYS A 23 10.89 -7.46 -5.97
N GLU A 24 10.68 -6.19 -5.62
CA GLU A 24 11.21 -5.54 -4.43
C GLU A 24 10.74 -6.24 -3.15
N ILE A 25 9.45 -6.55 -3.06
CA ILE A 25 8.85 -7.28 -1.94
C ILE A 25 9.59 -8.60 -1.72
N LYS A 26 9.87 -9.35 -2.80
CA LYS A 26 10.56 -10.63 -2.72
C LYS A 26 12.06 -10.47 -2.44
N THR A 27 12.73 -9.52 -3.08
CA THR A 27 14.20 -9.36 -2.95
C THR A 27 14.60 -8.71 -1.63
N GLU A 28 13.83 -7.75 -1.15
CA GLU A 28 14.10 -7.01 0.09
C GLU A 28 13.32 -7.55 1.28
N GLY A 29 12.44 -8.53 1.06
CA GLY A 29 11.69 -9.20 2.13
C GLY A 29 10.67 -8.30 2.81
N TRP A 30 10.00 -7.42 2.05
CA TRP A 30 8.97 -6.54 2.59
C TRP A 30 7.84 -7.36 3.22
N ARG A 31 7.24 -6.81 4.29
CA ARG A 31 6.18 -7.49 5.03
C ARG A 31 5.00 -6.57 5.22
N VAL A 32 3.80 -7.15 5.22
CA VAL A 32 2.58 -6.42 5.56
C VAL A 32 2.47 -6.35 7.08
N ALA A 33 2.50 -5.14 7.64
CA ALA A 33 2.27 -4.90 9.06
C ALA A 33 0.79 -4.67 9.38
N PHE A 34 0.04 -4.09 8.44
CA PHE A 34 -1.37 -3.76 8.61
C PHE A 34 -2.12 -3.76 7.27
N GLU A 35 -3.43 -4.00 7.32
CA GLU A 35 -4.35 -3.84 6.19
C GLU A 35 -5.53 -2.96 6.62
N GLU A 36 -5.71 -1.83 5.93
CA GLU A 36 -6.77 -0.85 6.17
C GLU A 36 -7.67 -0.75 4.92
N LYS A 37 -8.98 -0.85 5.11
CA LYS A 37 -9.99 -0.88 4.00
C LYS A 37 -10.99 0.26 4.05
N SER A 38 -11.06 1.00 5.15
CA SER A 38 -12.15 1.94 5.45
C SER A 38 -11.68 3.39 5.64
N ASN A 39 -10.37 3.61 5.69
CA ASN A 39 -9.83 4.94 5.92
C ASN A 39 -9.82 5.79 4.63
N ALA A 40 -10.80 6.67 4.49
CA ALA A 40 -10.95 7.60 3.37
C ALA A 40 -9.83 8.67 3.28
N MET A 41 -8.97 8.82 4.28
CA MET A 41 -7.80 9.73 4.23
C MET A 41 -6.52 9.04 3.79
N LEU A 42 -6.51 7.71 3.76
CA LEU A 42 -5.34 6.93 3.39
C LEU A 42 -5.09 7.00 1.88
N ARG A 43 -3.83 7.16 1.48
CA ARG A 43 -3.45 7.28 0.06
C ARG A 43 -2.31 6.33 -0.27
N CYS A 44 -2.42 5.67 -1.42
CA CYS A 44 -1.37 4.79 -1.93
C CYS A 44 -0.10 5.60 -2.22
N PHE A 45 1.05 5.08 -1.82
CA PHE A 45 2.35 5.69 -2.06
C PHE A 45 2.63 5.86 -3.55
N ALA A 46 2.19 4.91 -4.39
CA ALA A 46 2.44 4.89 -5.83
C ALA A 46 1.45 5.76 -6.61
N CYS A 47 0.16 5.41 -6.62
CA CYS A 47 -0.84 6.11 -7.44
C CYS A 47 -1.48 7.32 -6.75
N LYS A 48 -1.24 7.55 -5.46
CA LYS A 48 -1.84 8.63 -4.66
C LYS A 48 -3.37 8.57 -4.54
N HIS A 49 -4.03 7.49 -4.98
CA HIS A 49 -5.47 7.30 -4.79
C HIS A 49 -5.78 6.71 -3.41
N GLY A 50 -6.99 7.00 -2.91
CA GLY A 50 -7.55 6.31 -1.76
C GLY A 50 -8.21 4.99 -2.17
N ASP A 51 -8.39 4.09 -1.21
CA ASP A 51 -9.00 2.77 -1.42
C ASP A 51 -10.51 2.76 -1.13
N VAL A 52 -11.08 3.93 -0.85
CA VAL A 52 -12.49 4.13 -0.54
C VAL A 52 -13.08 5.08 -1.58
N GLU A 53 -14.09 4.62 -2.31
CA GLU A 53 -14.96 5.49 -3.09
C GLU A 53 -15.85 6.27 -2.13
N LEU A 54 -15.68 7.60 -2.08
CA LEU A 54 -16.65 8.47 -1.43
C LEU A 54 -17.83 8.60 -2.40
N PHE A 55 -18.92 7.90 -2.11
CA PHE A 55 -20.20 8.19 -2.74
C PHE A 55 -20.77 9.43 -2.04
N ASP A 56 -20.93 10.52 -2.82
CA ASP A 56 -21.58 11.78 -2.40
C ASP A 56 -23.08 11.58 -2.11
#